data_AF-A0A2P5TRS8-F1
#
_entry.id   AF-A0A2P5TRS8-F1
#
_cell.length_a   1.000
_cell.length_b   1.000
_cell.length_c   1.000
_cell.angle_alpha   90.00
_cell.angle_beta   90.00
_cell.angle_gamma   90.00
#
_symmetry.space_group_name_H-M   'P 1'
#
loop_
_entity.id
_entity.type
_entity.pdbx_description
1 polymer ?
#
loop_
_entity_poly.entity_id
_entity_poly.type
_entity_poly.pdbx_seq_one_letter_code
_entity_poly.pdbx_strand_id
1 'polypeptide(L)' 'MAYVLATTEQVVRWYSFDMSEEVNESNYKIIDQLDLREVPMAGDKATAKSWAKSMRLKTWRYVRI' A
#
# COMPACT_ATOMS: atom_id res chain seq x y z
N MET A 1 4.73 -12.98 -8.51
CA MET A 1 4.21 -12.86 -7.12
C MET A 1 3.93 -11.41 -6.87
N ALA A 2 2.85 -11.07 -6.17
CA ALA A 2 2.49 -9.69 -5.93
C ALA A 2 2.19 -9.42 -4.46
N TYR A 3 2.53 -8.21 -4.00
CA TYR A 3 2.37 -7.76 -2.63
C TYR A 3 1.60 -6.45 -2.59
N VAL A 4 0.65 -6.34 -1.66
CA VAL A 4 -0.05 -5.09 -1.38
C VAL A 4 0.28 -4.61 0.05
N LEU A 5 0.23 -3.29 0.25
CA LEU A 5 0.41 -2.66 1.55
C LEU A 5 -0.92 -2.51 2.28
N ALA A 6 -0.90 -2.80 3.57
CA ALA A 6 -2.09 -2.69 4.40
C ALA A 6 -1.79 -2.15 5.80
N THR A 7 -2.84 -1.64 6.46
CA THR A 7 -2.78 -1.19 7.86
C THR A 7 -2.50 -2.35 8.82
N THR A 8 -2.14 -2.02 10.05
CA THR A 8 -1.73 -2.99 11.09
C THR A 8 -2.84 -3.38 12.08
N GLU A 9 -4.03 -2.82 11.92
CA GLU A 9 -5.21 -3.03 12.78
C GLU A 9 -5.82 -4.44 12.65
N GLN A 10 -6.81 -4.77 13.48
CA GLN A 10 -7.52 -6.06 13.41
C GLN A 10 -8.40 -6.16 12.15
N VAL A 11 -9.04 -5.06 11.77
CA VAL A 11 -9.70 -4.90 10.47
C VAL A 11 -8.69 -4.24 9.54
N VAL A 12 -8.27 -4.97 8.52
CA VAL A 12 -7.20 -4.55 7.62
C VAL A 12 -7.77 -3.63 6.55
N ARG A 13 -7.18 -2.44 6.41
CA ARG A 13 -7.51 -1.45 5.39
C ARG A 13 -6.34 -1.30 4.42
N TRP A 14 -6.62 -0.90 3.19
CA TRP A 14 -5.65 -0.91 2.09
C TRP A 14 -5.30 0.50 1.64
N TYR A 15 -4.06 0.68 1.20
CA TYR A 15 -3.60 1.96 0.66
C TYR A 15 -3.83 2.00 -0.86
N SER A 16 -4.48 3.07 -1.33
CA SER A 16 -4.70 3.36 -2.75
C SER A 16 -4.00 4.67 -3.11
N PHE A 17 -3.26 4.68 -4.22
CA PHE A 17 -2.48 5.83 -4.69
C PHE A 17 -2.12 5.66 -6.18
N ASP A 18 -1.79 6.75 -6.85
CA ASP A 18 -1.30 6.72 -8.23
C ASP A 18 0.19 6.35 -8.26
N MET A 19 0.55 5.35 -9.07
CA MET A 19 1.93 4.91 -9.23
C MET A 19 2.75 5.80 -10.16
N SER A 20 2.10 6.66 -10.95
CA SER A 20 2.77 7.61 -11.86
C SER A 20 3.34 8.83 -11.15
N GLU A 21 2.91 9.08 -9.91
CA GLU A 21 3.37 10.18 -9.07
C GLU A 21 4.19 9.69 -7.87
N GLU A 22 5.03 10.58 -7.32
CA GLU A 22 5.74 10.27 -6.07
C GLU A 22 4.74 10.20 -4.91
N VAL A 23 4.66 9.05 -4.27
CA VAL A 23 3.73 8.82 -3.16
C VAL A 23 4.09 9.66 -1.95
N ASN A 24 3.14 10.48 -1.49
CA ASN A 24 3.26 11.39 -0.36
C ASN A 24 1.93 11.49 0.42
N GLU A 25 1.93 12.17 1.56
CA GLU A 25 0.76 12.23 2.46
C GLU A 25 -0.51 12.83 1.83
N SER A 26 -0.40 13.56 0.73
CA SER A 26 -1.53 14.21 0.05
C SER A 26 -2.13 13.40 -1.12
N ASN A 27 -1.48 12.33 -1.57
CA ASN A 27 -1.89 11.59 -2.77
C ASN A 27 -2.19 10.10 -2.54
N TYR A 28 -2.35 9.67 -1.29
CA TYR A 28 -2.88 8.34 -0.97
C TYR A 28 -4.18 8.42 -0.17
N LYS A 29 -5.01 7.37 -0.29
CA LYS A 29 -6.23 7.18 0.51
C LYS A 29 -6.29 5.77 1.10
N ILE A 30 -7.11 5.61 2.13
CA ILE A 30 -7.38 4.32 2.78
C ILE A 30 -8.73 3.79 2.27
N ILE A 31 -8.78 2.51 1.92
CA ILE A 31 -10.02 1.82 1.52
C ILE A 31 -10.26 0.58 2.40
N ASP A 32 -11.53 0.30 2.71
CA ASP A 32 -11.90 -0.80 3.62
C ASP A 32 -12.05 -2.16 2.92
N GLN A 33 -12.32 -2.16 1.61
CA GLN A 33 -12.39 -3.38 0.80
C GLN A 33 -11.18 -3.48 -0.12
N LEU A 34 -10.68 -4.70 -0.36
CA LEU A 34 -9.57 -4.94 -1.27
C LEU A 34 -10.06 -4.83 -2.72
N ASP A 35 -10.09 -3.61 -3.26
CA ASP A 35 -10.30 -3.37 -4.68
C ASP A 35 -8.94 -3.32 -5.40
N LEU A 36 -8.61 -4.36 -6.16
CA LEU A 36 -7.36 -4.48 -6.91
C LEU A 36 -7.24 -3.46 -8.06
N ARG A 37 -8.32 -2.75 -8.40
CA ARG A 37 -8.28 -1.64 -9.36
C ARG A 37 -7.77 -0.36 -8.72
N GLU A 38 -7.90 -0.24 -7.39
CA GLU A 38 -7.51 0.96 -6.65
C GLU A 38 -6.23 0.78 -5.83
N VAL A 39 -5.85 -0.47 -5.49
CA VAL A 39 -4.67 -0.78 -4.67
C VAL A 39 -3.50 -1.22 -5.55
N PRO A 40 -2.40 -0.44 -5.61
CA PRO A 40 -1.20 -0.83 -6.31
C PRO A 40 -0.59 -2.14 -5.80
N MET A 41 -0.15 -2.98 -6.73
CA MET A 41 0.51 -4.26 -6.46
C MET A 41 2.01 -4.16 -6.74
N ALA A 42 2.83 -4.42 -5.72
CA ALA A 42 4.27 -4.51 -5.87
C ALA A 42 4.69 -5.90 -6.37
N GLY A 43 5.61 -5.96 -7.33
CA GLY A 43 6.17 -7.23 -7.81
C GLY A 43 7.03 -7.97 -6.78
N ASP A 44 7.56 -7.25 -5.78
CA ASP A 44 8.35 -7.82 -4.69
C ASP A 44 8.19 -7.02 -3.38
N LYS A 45 8.75 -7.57 -2.29
CA LYS A 45 8.70 -6.94 -0.96
C LYS A 45 9.54 -5.68 -0.87
N ALA A 46 10.62 -5.55 -1.65
CA ALA A 46 11.50 -4.39 -1.62
C ALA A 46 10.80 -3.16 -2.21
N THR A 47 10.07 -3.33 -3.32
CA THR A 47 9.22 -2.30 -3.91
C THR A 47 8.12 -1.86 -2.94
N ALA A 48 7.39 -2.80 -2.33
CA ALA A 48 6.37 -2.47 -1.32
C ALA A 48 6.97 -1.74 -0.10
N LYS A 49 8.18 -2.12 0.34
CA LYS A 49 8.91 -1.42 1.41
C LYS A 49 9.26 0.02 1.02
N SER A 50 9.62 0.25 -0.24
CA SER A 50 9.92 1.59 -0.75
C SER A 50 8.70 2.50 -0.66
N TRP A 51 7.54 2.01 -1.10
CA TRP A 51 6.28 2.77 -1.04
C TRP A 51 5.90 3.15 0.40
N ALA A 52 6.01 2.21 1.35
CA ALA A 52 5.72 2.48 2.75
C ALA A 52 6.63 3.58 3.33
N LYS A 53 7.90 3.62 2.91
CA LYS A 53 8.84 4.68 3.31
C LYS A 53 8.51 6.03 2.70
N SER A 54 8.14 6.07 1.41
CA SER A 54 7.71 7.32 0.73
C SER A 54 6.47 7.91 1.39
N MET A 55 5.52 7.06 1.79
CA MET A 55 4.35 7.44 2.59
C MET A 55 4.66 7.80 4.05
N ARG A 56 5.92 7.71 4.49
CA ARG A 56 6.36 7.93 5.88
C ARG A 56 5.63 7.06 6.91
N LEU A 57 5.19 5.87 6.50
CA LEU A 57 4.56 4.90 7.41
C LEU A 57 5.60 4.39 8.39
N LYS A 58 5.23 4.29 9.67
CA LYS A 58 6.08 3.69 10.70
C LYS A 58 5.87 2.18 10.83
N THR A 59 4.67 1.70 10.49
CA THR A 59 4.26 0.30 10.61
C THR A 59 3.31 -0.06 9.47
N TRP A 60 3.47 -1.23 8.87
CA TRP A 60 2.61 -1.75 7.79
C TRP A 60 2.67 -3.28 7.73
N ARG A 61 1.72 -3.89 7.03
CA ARG A 61 1.71 -5.32 6.72
C ARG A 61 1.91 -5.56 5.23
N TYR A 62 2.59 -6.67 4.90
CA TYR A 62 2.63 -7.18 3.53
C TYR A 62 1.57 -8.27 3.39
N VAL A 63 0.68 -8.12 2.42
CA VAL A 63 -0.25 -9.17 2.04
C VAL A 63 0.16 -9.72 0.69
N ARG A 64 0.37 -11.03 0.63
CA ARG A 64 0.68 -11.75 -0.61
C ARG A 64 -0.64 -12.15 -1.28
N ILE A 65 -0.76 -11.83 -2.55
CA ILE A 65 -1.87 -12.25 -3.43
C ILE A 65 -1.35 -13.30 -4.41
#